data_AF-A0AAW9DPE0-F1
#
_entry.id   AF-A0AAW9DPE0-F1
#
_cell.length_a   1.000
_cell.length_b   1.000
_cell.length_c   1.000
_cell.angle_alpha   90.00
_cell.angle_beta   90.00
_cell.angle_gamma   90.00
#
_symmetry.space_group_name_H-M   'P 1'
#
loop_
_entity.id
_entity.type
_entity.pdbx_description
1 polymer ?
#
loop_
_entity_poly.entity_id
_entity_poly.type
_entity_poly.pdbx_seq_one_letter_code
_entity_poly.pdbx_strand_id
1 'polypeptide(L)'
;MRLGGTIDINSANIEIPKGLPPSVTTLNIIRPGAKPPPPPTPAPPIGLDLNVVAKNQVFIRGDGIFANLGGALHLAGTAAHPVPSGGFHLIRGYFSLGGKNLKFTKGTFDFNGGGFMPTLDLEATNSSADGITSTLAVTGTPTAPKISLSSSPTLPSDEVLSHLLYGTGTQSLSAFQAVSLAASLAQLAGIGGSGGGPLGGVRKALGLDELSLGGGSSTSSSPTVNAGRYVAPGVYVGASQSATGQGSTAKVEINLYKGLKLDTKVGTGGGAGSNNGESIGLKYQFNY
;
A
#
# COMPACT_ATOMS: atom_id res chain seq x y z
N MET A 1 28.61 8.12 20.40
CA MET A 1 27.53 7.82 21.37
C MET A 1 26.86 6.53 20.93
N ARG A 2 26.44 5.64 21.82
CA ARG A 2 25.80 4.37 21.45
C ARG A 2 24.48 4.24 22.21
N LEU A 3 23.40 3.97 21.48
CA LEU A 3 22.08 3.70 22.02
C LEU A 3 21.82 2.21 21.88
N GLY A 4 21.65 1.52 23.00
CA GLY A 4 21.37 0.08 22.99
C GLY A 4 20.42 -0.33 24.09
N GLY A 5 19.81 -1.50 23.92
CA GLY A 5 18.79 -2.03 24.83
C GLY A 5 17.67 -2.75 24.09
N THR A 6 16.70 -3.27 24.86
CA THR A 6 15.52 -3.95 24.31
C THR A 6 14.32 -3.00 24.32
N ILE A 7 13.59 -2.95 23.21
CA ILE A 7 12.36 -2.21 23.03
C ILE A 7 11.25 -3.23 22.77
N ASP A 8 10.30 -3.30 23.68
CA ASP A 8 9.07 -4.05 23.47
C ASP A 8 8.05 -3.18 22.71
N ILE A 9 7.69 -3.61 21.51
CA ILE A 9 6.58 -3.01 20.76
C ILE A 9 5.29 -3.56 21.33
N ASN A 10 4.59 -2.69 22.06
CA ASN A 10 3.24 -2.97 22.52
C ASN A 10 2.25 -3.01 21.37
N SER A 11 2.29 -2.05 20.44
CA SER A 11 1.44 -2.01 19.26
C SER A 11 2.07 -1.14 18.17
N ALA A 12 1.95 -1.57 16.91
CA ALA A 12 2.34 -0.81 15.74
C ALA A 12 1.31 -1.02 14.63
N ASN A 13 0.87 0.07 13.98
CA ASN A 13 -0.01 0.01 12.82
C ASN A 13 0.71 0.62 11.62
N ILE A 14 0.92 -0.20 10.60
CA ILE A 14 1.60 0.15 9.35
C ILE A 14 0.55 0.15 8.25
N GLU A 15 0.34 1.32 7.66
CA GLU A 15 -0.55 1.49 6.52
C GLU A 15 0.27 1.65 5.25
N ILE A 16 0.04 0.78 4.26
CA ILE A 16 0.63 0.87 2.93
C ILE A 16 -0.26 1.82 2.12
N PRO A 17 0.21 3.04 1.82
CA PRO A 17 -0.57 3.99 1.05
C PRO A 17 -0.67 3.52 -0.40
N LYS A 18 -1.85 3.69 -1.02
CA LYS A 18 -2.11 3.31 -2.43
C LYS A 18 -1.34 4.15 -3.46
N GLY A 19 -0.63 5.18 -2.99
CA GLY A 19 0.23 6.05 -3.78
C GLY A 19 1.26 6.70 -2.87
N LEU A 20 2.49 6.87 -3.36
CA LEU A 20 3.52 7.61 -2.63
C LEU A 20 3.05 9.06 -2.46
N PRO A 21 3.23 9.68 -1.26
CA PRO A 21 3.12 11.13 -1.17
C PRO A 21 4.12 11.73 -2.17
N PRO A 22 3.78 12.85 -2.83
CA PRO A 22 4.71 13.47 -3.75
C PRO A 22 6.02 13.76 -3.05
N SER A 23 7.12 13.39 -3.71
CA SER A 23 8.43 13.93 -3.40
C SER A 23 8.34 15.45 -3.51
N VAL A 24 8.25 16.15 -2.38
CA VAL A 24 8.27 17.61 -2.37
C VAL A 24 9.69 18.02 -2.72
N THR A 25 9.91 18.44 -3.96
CA THR A 25 11.17 19.07 -4.36
C THR A 25 11.37 20.30 -3.49
N THR A 26 12.27 20.23 -2.53
CA THR A 26 12.64 21.39 -1.73
C THR A 26 13.40 22.35 -2.62
N LEU A 27 12.75 23.46 -3.01
CA LEU A 27 13.40 24.52 -3.74
C LEU A 27 14.38 25.22 -2.81
N ASN A 28 15.68 25.07 -3.05
CA ASN A 28 16.72 25.76 -2.30
C ASN A 28 16.79 27.22 -2.79
N ILE A 29 16.00 28.10 -2.16
CA ILE A 29 15.98 29.54 -2.51
C ILE A 29 17.27 30.19 -2.00
N ILE A 30 18.25 30.35 -2.88
CA ILE A 30 19.46 31.15 -2.60
C ILE A 30 19.13 32.60 -2.98
N ARG A 31 18.93 33.48 -1.98
CA ARG A 31 18.78 34.92 -2.24
C ARG A 31 20.12 35.50 -2.68
N PRO A 32 20.18 36.36 -3.71
CA PRO A 32 21.39 37.09 -4.06
C PRO A 32 21.90 37.87 -2.84
N GLY A 33 23.13 37.60 -2.39
CA GLY A 33 23.74 38.23 -1.21
C GLY A 33 23.46 37.56 0.14
N ALA A 34 22.68 36.48 0.20
CA ALA A 34 22.58 35.69 1.44
C ALA A 34 23.87 34.91 1.66
N LYS A 35 24.51 35.11 2.82
CA LYS A 35 25.60 34.24 3.28
C LYS A 35 25.08 32.79 3.27
N PRO A 36 25.78 31.83 2.63
CA PRO A 36 25.39 30.43 2.70
C PRO A 36 25.16 30.05 4.15
N PRO A 37 24.07 29.33 4.48
CA PRO A 37 23.93 28.78 5.82
C PRO A 37 25.22 28.02 6.15
N PRO A 38 25.78 28.20 7.36
CA PRO A 38 26.94 27.42 7.76
C PRO A 38 26.63 25.95 7.52
N PRO A 39 27.59 25.17 6.97
CA PRO A 39 27.35 23.76 6.71
C PRO A 39 26.81 23.11 7.99
N PRO A 40 25.74 22.30 7.90
CA PRO A 40 25.17 21.67 9.08
C PRO A 40 26.30 20.95 9.81
N THR A 41 26.49 21.29 11.08
CA THR A 41 27.49 20.62 11.91
C THR A 41 27.13 19.15 11.90
N PRO A 42 28.04 18.25 11.46
CA PRO A 42 27.75 16.83 11.42
C PRO A 42 27.29 16.38 12.81
N ALA A 43 26.05 15.90 12.91
CA ALA A 43 25.58 15.31 14.16
C ALA A 43 26.54 14.16 14.52
N PRO A 44 26.99 14.06 15.77
CA PRO A 44 27.88 12.97 16.16
C PRO A 44 27.21 11.63 15.83
N PRO A 45 27.93 10.67 15.22
CA PRO A 45 27.34 9.40 14.85
C PRO A 45 26.84 8.68 16.11
N ILE A 46 25.52 8.51 16.18
CA ILE A 46 24.87 7.70 17.20
C ILE A 46 24.84 6.27 16.67
N GLY A 47 25.60 5.38 17.29
CA GLY A 47 25.55 3.95 17.02
C GLY A 47 24.27 3.34 17.60
N LEU A 48 23.66 2.42 16.87
CA LEU A 48 22.46 1.68 17.28
C LEU A 48 22.83 0.24 17.63
N ASP A 49 22.26 -0.28 18.71
CA ASP A 49 22.34 -1.68 19.13
C ASP A 49 21.05 -2.05 19.88
N LEU A 50 19.93 -2.01 19.15
CA LEU A 50 18.57 -2.13 19.72
C LEU A 50 17.95 -3.47 19.37
N ASN A 51 17.42 -4.18 20.36
CA ASN A 51 16.58 -5.36 20.16
C ASN A 51 15.12 -4.95 20.19
N VAL A 52 14.46 -4.93 19.04
CA VAL A 52 13.05 -4.59 18.91
C VAL A 52 12.24 -5.88 18.92
N VAL A 53 11.40 -6.09 19.93
CA VAL A 53 10.60 -7.31 20.08
C VAL A 53 9.13 -6.95 19.99
N ALA A 54 8.40 -7.63 19.11
CA ALA A 54 6.96 -7.48 19.00
C ALA A 54 6.27 -8.83 19.20
N LYS A 55 5.50 -8.97 20.28
CA LYS A 55 4.87 -10.26 20.61
C LYS A 55 3.77 -10.63 19.62
N ASN A 56 2.81 -9.73 19.38
CA ASN A 56 1.62 -10.04 18.59
C ASN A 56 0.78 -8.83 18.12
N GLN A 57 1.36 -7.63 18.04
CA GLN A 57 0.61 -6.40 17.78
C GLN A 57 1.23 -5.52 16.69
N VAL A 58 1.88 -6.12 15.69
CA VAL A 58 2.28 -5.39 14.49
C VAL A 58 1.23 -5.64 13.41
N PHE A 59 0.44 -4.62 13.11
CA PHE A 59 -0.62 -4.68 12.12
C PHE A 59 -0.16 -4.04 10.81
N ILE A 60 -0.31 -4.75 9.71
CA ILE A 60 -0.06 -4.23 8.36
C ILE A 60 -1.39 -4.18 7.62
N ARG A 61 -1.69 -3.04 6.98
CA ARG A 61 -2.90 -2.83 6.18
C ARG A 61 -2.58 -2.11 4.88
N GLY A 62 -3.06 -2.64 3.76
CA GLY A 62 -3.02 -1.94 2.47
C GLY A 62 -2.93 -2.91 1.29
N ASP A 63 -3.25 -2.43 0.09
CA ASP A 63 -3.29 -3.22 -1.17
C ASP A 63 -4.03 -4.56 -1.08
N GLY A 64 -5.08 -4.61 -0.25
CA GLY A 64 -5.87 -5.82 0.00
C GLY A 64 -5.29 -6.74 1.08
N ILE A 65 -4.10 -6.47 1.60
CA ILE A 65 -3.49 -7.24 2.70
C ILE A 65 -3.94 -6.67 4.04
N PHE A 66 -4.33 -7.59 4.94
CA PHE A 66 -4.38 -7.35 6.38
C PHE A 66 -3.56 -8.43 7.07
N ALA A 67 -2.57 -8.06 7.87
CA ALA A 67 -1.72 -9.01 8.58
C ALA A 67 -1.47 -8.55 10.02
N ASN A 68 -1.49 -9.50 10.95
CA ASN A 68 -0.98 -9.36 12.30
C ASN A 68 0.28 -10.20 12.44
N LEU A 69 1.36 -9.55 12.88
CA LEU A 69 2.68 -10.13 12.93
C LEU A 69 3.23 -10.15 14.36
N GLY A 70 4.14 -11.09 14.59
CA GLY A 70 5.00 -11.17 15.77
C GLY A 70 6.43 -11.48 15.34
N GLY A 71 7.40 -11.19 16.18
CA GLY A 71 8.81 -11.42 15.87
C GLY A 71 9.76 -10.49 16.59
N ALA A 72 11.02 -10.50 16.14
CA ALA A 72 12.07 -9.68 16.69
C ALA A 72 12.99 -9.18 15.58
N LEU A 73 13.46 -7.95 15.76
CA LEU A 73 14.35 -7.24 14.85
C LEU A 73 15.51 -6.64 15.65
N HIS A 74 16.74 -6.96 15.28
CA HIS A 74 17.93 -6.29 15.80
C HIS A 74 18.30 -5.13 14.88
N LEU A 75 18.39 -3.93 15.46
CA LEU A 75 18.72 -2.71 14.76
C LEU A 75 20.13 -2.26 15.13
N ALA A 76 21.06 -2.49 14.20
CA ALA A 76 22.46 -2.12 14.31
C ALA A 76 22.80 -0.89 13.45
N GLY A 77 24.08 -0.55 13.36
CA GLY A 77 24.59 0.51 12.49
C GLY A 77 24.58 1.88 13.18
N THR A 78 24.20 2.92 12.43
CA THR A 78 24.12 4.29 12.97
C THR A 78 22.73 4.86 12.75
N ALA A 79 22.36 5.91 13.48
CA ALA A 79 21.09 6.62 13.26
C ALA A 79 20.93 7.14 11.82
N ALA A 80 22.04 7.42 11.12
CA ALA A 80 22.03 7.82 9.71
C ALA A 80 21.95 6.63 8.73
N HIS A 81 22.50 5.48 9.13
CA HIS A 81 22.52 4.24 8.34
C HIS A 81 22.15 3.06 9.23
N PRO A 82 20.86 2.90 9.58
CA PRO A 82 20.39 1.78 10.37
C PRO A 82 20.47 0.48 9.56
N VAL A 83 20.87 -0.60 10.23
CA VAL A 83 21.03 -1.94 9.67
C VAL A 83 20.08 -2.88 10.42
N PRO A 84 18.82 -3.02 9.97
CA PRO A 84 17.86 -3.93 10.60
C PRO A 84 18.11 -5.38 10.17
N SER A 85 18.12 -6.32 11.11
CA SER A 85 18.29 -7.75 10.87
C SER A 85 17.32 -8.58 11.71
N GLY A 86 16.88 -9.73 11.20
CA GLY A 86 15.85 -10.56 11.83
C GLY A 86 14.56 -10.52 11.02
N GLY A 87 13.41 -10.67 11.67
CA GLY A 87 12.16 -10.76 10.92
C GLY A 87 10.91 -10.92 11.76
N PHE A 88 9.78 -10.81 11.06
CA PHE A 88 8.46 -11.06 11.62
C PHE A 88 7.81 -12.24 10.92
N HIS A 89 7.04 -13.00 11.67
CA HIS A 89 6.19 -14.07 11.17
C HIS A 89 4.73 -13.65 11.28
N LEU A 90 3.92 -14.17 10.36
CA LEU A 90 2.50 -14.00 10.36
C LEU A 90 1.86 -14.82 11.48
N ILE A 91 1.09 -14.14 12.34
CA ILE A 91 0.22 -14.79 13.33
C ILE A 91 -1.14 -15.08 12.69
N ARG A 92 -1.71 -14.08 12.02
CA ARG A 92 -2.96 -14.19 11.28
C ARG A 92 -3.06 -13.09 10.25
N GLY A 93 -3.71 -13.36 9.13
CA GLY A 93 -3.95 -12.35 8.12
C GLY A 93 -4.77 -12.89 6.97
N TYR A 94 -5.15 -11.99 6.08
CA TYR A 94 -5.83 -12.34 4.84
C TYR A 94 -5.46 -11.38 3.72
N PHE A 95 -5.63 -11.87 2.50
CA PHE A 95 -5.57 -11.11 1.27
C PHE A 95 -6.97 -10.97 0.68
N SER A 96 -7.41 -9.74 0.48
CA SER A 96 -8.69 -9.40 -0.12
C SER A 96 -8.56 -9.33 -1.63
N LEU A 97 -9.14 -10.31 -2.31
CA LEU A 97 -9.12 -10.44 -3.76
C LEU A 97 -10.54 -10.60 -4.28
N GLY A 98 -10.98 -9.70 -5.18
CA GLY A 98 -12.33 -9.73 -5.76
C GLY A 98 -13.47 -9.73 -4.75
N GLY A 99 -13.28 -9.05 -3.61
CA GLY A 99 -14.28 -8.99 -2.52
C GLY A 99 -14.30 -10.21 -1.60
N LYS A 100 -13.35 -11.13 -1.72
CA LYS A 100 -13.17 -12.28 -0.83
C LYS A 100 -11.87 -12.22 -0.06
N ASN A 101 -11.91 -12.68 1.19
CA ASN A 101 -10.75 -12.76 2.05
C ASN A 101 -10.13 -14.16 1.99
N LEU A 102 -8.95 -14.25 1.36
CA LEU A 102 -8.11 -15.43 1.35
C LEU A 102 -7.23 -15.40 2.60
N LYS A 103 -7.44 -16.33 3.54
CA LYS A 103 -6.61 -16.39 4.74
C LYS A 103 -5.21 -16.88 4.37
N PHE A 104 -4.20 -16.17 4.86
CA PHE A 104 -2.83 -16.64 4.76
C PHE A 104 -2.63 -17.80 5.74
N THR A 105 -2.02 -18.88 5.27
CA THR A 105 -1.63 -20.03 6.06
C THR A 105 -0.20 -19.93 6.57
N LYS A 106 0.66 -19.20 5.85
CA LYS A 106 2.03 -18.88 6.27
C LYS A 106 2.42 -17.46 5.86
N GLY A 107 3.38 -16.89 6.57
CA GLY A 107 3.95 -15.61 6.18
C GLY A 107 5.20 -15.24 6.95
N THR A 108 6.21 -14.73 6.24
CA THR A 108 7.46 -14.22 6.80
C THR A 108 7.85 -12.89 6.16
N PHE A 109 8.50 -12.06 6.96
CA PHE A 109 8.96 -10.72 6.63
C PHE A 109 10.40 -10.59 7.14
N ASP A 110 11.36 -10.83 6.27
CA ASP A 110 12.78 -10.95 6.65
C ASP A 110 13.59 -9.71 6.30
N PHE A 111 14.33 -9.19 7.27
CA PHE A 111 15.25 -8.07 7.12
C PHE A 111 16.69 -8.59 7.12
N ASN A 112 17.43 -8.28 6.06
CA ASN A 112 18.78 -8.79 5.81
C ASN A 112 19.90 -7.76 6.03
N GLY A 113 19.60 -6.63 6.69
CA GLY A 113 20.56 -5.53 6.89
C GLY A 113 20.64 -4.51 5.75
N GLY A 114 20.00 -4.78 4.60
CA GLY A 114 20.00 -3.87 3.44
C GLY A 114 19.12 -2.62 3.58
N GLY A 115 18.42 -2.45 4.70
CA GLY A 115 17.50 -1.35 4.97
C GLY A 115 16.15 -1.84 5.48
N PHE A 116 15.16 -0.95 5.56
CA PHE A 116 13.83 -1.26 6.11
C PHE A 116 12.87 -1.93 5.11
N MET A 117 13.39 -2.43 3.98
CA MET A 117 12.59 -3.16 3.01
C MET A 117 12.76 -4.66 3.26
N PRO A 118 11.79 -5.34 3.90
CA PRO A 118 11.87 -6.77 4.12
C PRO A 118 11.67 -7.55 2.81
N THR A 119 12.18 -8.77 2.80
CA THR A 119 11.74 -9.80 1.85
C THR A 119 10.46 -10.42 2.37
N LEU A 120 9.44 -10.45 1.51
CA LEU A 120 8.14 -11.03 1.77
C LEU A 120 8.12 -12.47 1.26
N ASP A 121 7.54 -13.36 2.05
CA ASP A 121 7.10 -14.68 1.61
C ASP A 121 5.81 -15.05 2.35
N LEU A 122 4.67 -14.88 1.67
CA LEU A 122 3.33 -15.13 2.19
C LEU A 122 2.63 -16.18 1.35
N GLU A 123 1.94 -17.11 2.01
CA GLU A 123 1.24 -18.21 1.35
C GLU A 123 -0.21 -18.28 1.83
N ALA A 124 -1.15 -18.39 0.90
CA ALA A 124 -2.55 -18.70 1.16
C ALA A 124 -2.92 -19.98 0.41
N THR A 125 -3.39 -20.99 1.14
CA THR A 125 -3.72 -22.30 0.59
C THR A 125 -5.19 -22.63 0.82
N ASN A 126 -5.84 -23.24 -0.16
CA ASN A 126 -7.19 -23.79 -0.02
C ASN A 126 -7.22 -25.21 -0.62
N SER A 127 -7.72 -26.16 0.16
CA SER A 127 -7.90 -27.54 -0.29
C SER A 127 -9.38 -27.80 -0.54
N SER A 128 -9.71 -28.15 -1.78
CA SER A 128 -11.06 -28.52 -2.20
C SER A 128 -11.40 -29.94 -1.73
N ALA A 129 -12.71 -30.23 -1.65
CA ALA A 129 -13.23 -31.56 -1.33
C ALA A 129 -12.78 -32.63 -2.34
N ASP A 130 -12.47 -32.21 -3.58
CA ASP A 130 -12.00 -33.09 -4.66
C ASP A 130 -10.50 -33.42 -4.56
N GLY A 131 -9.82 -33.05 -3.46
CA GLY A 131 -8.41 -33.33 -3.22
C GLY A 131 -7.43 -32.37 -3.89
N ILE A 132 -7.92 -31.30 -4.51
CA ILE A 132 -7.10 -30.27 -5.16
C ILE A 132 -6.65 -29.24 -4.13
N THR A 133 -5.34 -29.00 -4.02
CA THR A 133 -4.79 -27.93 -3.18
C THR A 133 -4.32 -26.79 -4.06
N SER A 134 -4.95 -25.63 -3.93
CA SER A 134 -4.58 -24.39 -4.61
C SER A 134 -3.81 -23.48 -3.66
N THR A 135 -2.75 -22.88 -4.17
CA THR A 135 -1.83 -22.02 -3.43
C THR A 135 -1.64 -20.69 -4.16
N LEU A 136 -1.77 -19.59 -3.41
CA LEU A 136 -1.32 -18.27 -3.81
C LEU A 136 -0.12 -17.89 -2.96
N ALA A 137 0.99 -17.56 -3.62
CA ALA A 137 2.21 -17.09 -2.98
C ALA A 137 2.49 -15.64 -3.36
N VAL A 138 2.73 -14.79 -2.36
CA VAL A 138 3.16 -13.40 -2.51
C VAL A 138 4.59 -13.29 -2.01
N THR A 139 5.52 -13.03 -2.92
CA THR A 139 6.97 -13.01 -2.65
C THR A 139 7.61 -11.69 -3.09
N GLY A 140 8.86 -11.43 -2.71
CA GLY A 140 9.62 -10.28 -3.20
C GLY A 140 9.67 -9.13 -2.19
N THR A 141 9.56 -7.88 -2.63
CA THR A 141 9.62 -6.71 -1.73
C THR A 141 8.25 -6.03 -1.63
N PRO A 142 7.96 -5.29 -0.55
CA PRO A 142 6.71 -4.53 -0.45
C PRO A 142 6.48 -3.55 -1.61
N THR A 143 7.54 -3.02 -2.20
CA THR A 143 7.48 -2.08 -3.33
C THR A 143 7.30 -2.76 -4.69
N ALA A 144 7.63 -4.05 -4.79
CA ALA A 144 7.51 -4.83 -6.01
C ALA A 144 7.14 -6.29 -5.65
N PRO A 145 5.92 -6.53 -5.16
CA PRO A 145 5.48 -7.87 -4.81
C PRO A 145 5.25 -8.69 -6.07
N LYS A 146 5.67 -9.96 -6.04
CA LYS A 146 5.41 -10.95 -7.08
C LYS A 146 4.37 -11.92 -6.58
N ILE A 147 3.24 -12.00 -7.28
CA ILE A 147 2.19 -12.97 -6.96
C ILE A 147 2.23 -14.14 -7.94
N SER A 148 2.16 -15.34 -7.41
CA SER A 148 2.12 -16.59 -8.17
C SER A 148 0.97 -17.47 -7.71
N LEU A 149 0.35 -18.16 -8.68
CA LEU A 149 -0.71 -19.13 -8.46
C LEU A 149 -0.17 -20.50 -8.83
N SER A 150 -0.43 -21.48 -7.99
CA SER A 150 -0.07 -22.88 -8.25
C SER A 150 -1.12 -23.81 -7.64
N SER A 151 -1.19 -25.04 -8.12
CA SER A 151 -2.04 -26.06 -7.54
C SER A 151 -1.41 -27.44 -7.67
N SER A 152 -1.84 -28.36 -6.81
CA SER A 152 -1.57 -29.78 -6.92
C SER A 152 -2.91 -30.52 -6.94
N PRO A 153 -3.30 -31.18 -8.05
CA PRO A 153 -2.61 -31.27 -9.36
C PRO A 153 -2.47 -29.93 -10.10
N THR A 154 -1.58 -29.83 -11.10
CA THR A 154 -1.33 -28.59 -11.86
C THR A 154 -2.54 -28.23 -12.71
N LEU A 155 -3.13 -27.06 -12.45
CA LEU A 155 -4.26 -26.51 -13.20
C LEU A 155 -3.90 -25.17 -13.87
N PRO A 156 -4.68 -24.73 -14.87
CA PRO A 156 -4.65 -23.37 -15.38
C PRO A 156 -4.92 -22.32 -14.28
N SER A 157 -4.29 -21.15 -14.38
CA SER A 157 -4.32 -20.12 -13.33
C SER A 157 -5.74 -19.65 -12.93
N ASP A 158 -6.68 -19.63 -13.87
CA ASP A 158 -8.08 -19.28 -13.63
C ASP A 158 -8.82 -20.36 -12.83
N GLU A 159 -8.57 -21.64 -13.10
CA GLU A 159 -9.06 -22.76 -12.28
C GLU A 159 -8.41 -22.75 -10.89
N VAL A 160 -7.09 -22.56 -10.79
CA VAL A 160 -6.39 -22.43 -9.50
C VAL A 160 -7.06 -21.38 -8.64
N LEU A 161 -7.31 -20.20 -9.21
CA LEU A 161 -7.92 -19.08 -8.51
C LEU A 161 -9.39 -19.35 -8.15
N SER A 162 -10.15 -20.02 -9.02
CA SER A 162 -11.51 -20.44 -8.71
C SER A 162 -11.56 -21.37 -7.51
N HIS A 163 -10.70 -22.40 -7.50
CA HIS A 163 -10.58 -23.31 -6.36
C HIS A 163 -10.11 -22.57 -5.10
N LEU A 164 -9.20 -21.61 -5.23
CA LEU A 164 -8.72 -20.82 -4.11
C LEU A 164 -9.84 -19.95 -3.49
N LEU A 165 -10.66 -19.29 -4.31
CA LEU A 165 -11.69 -18.34 -3.89
C LEU A 165 -13.03 -19.00 -3.50
N TYR A 166 -13.42 -20.07 -4.19
CA TYR A 166 -14.74 -20.70 -4.08
C TYR A 166 -14.69 -22.17 -3.69
N GLY A 167 -13.51 -22.80 -3.66
CA GLY A 167 -13.37 -24.23 -3.39
C GLY A 167 -13.82 -25.14 -4.54
N THR A 168 -14.19 -24.58 -5.69
CA THR A 168 -14.73 -25.31 -6.86
C THR A 168 -14.16 -24.77 -8.16
N GLY A 169 -14.26 -25.56 -9.23
CA GLY A 169 -13.82 -25.18 -10.57
C GLY A 169 -14.70 -24.11 -11.23
N THR A 170 -14.20 -23.51 -12.30
CA THR A 170 -14.84 -22.39 -13.02
C THR A 170 -16.20 -22.76 -13.61
N GLN A 171 -16.39 -24.02 -14.01
CA GLN A 171 -17.63 -24.53 -14.61
C GLN A 171 -18.81 -24.58 -13.63
N SER A 172 -18.53 -24.64 -12.32
CA SER A 172 -19.56 -24.67 -11.28
C SER A 172 -19.85 -23.29 -10.70
N LEU A 173 -19.25 -22.24 -11.24
CA LEU A 173 -19.46 -20.87 -10.80
C LEU A 173 -20.78 -20.32 -11.35
N SER A 174 -21.52 -19.60 -10.51
CA SER A 174 -22.62 -18.76 -10.99
C SER A 174 -22.11 -17.60 -11.85
N ALA A 175 -22.98 -17.01 -12.67
CA ALA A 175 -22.63 -15.86 -13.51
C ALA A 175 -22.02 -14.70 -12.70
N PHE A 176 -22.54 -14.46 -11.48
CA PHE A 176 -22.00 -13.45 -10.58
C PHE A 176 -20.60 -13.82 -10.06
N GLN A 177 -20.37 -15.10 -9.73
CA GLN A 177 -19.07 -15.58 -9.28
C GLN A 177 -18.02 -15.49 -10.40
N ALA A 178 -18.37 -15.83 -11.64
CA ALA A 178 -17.50 -15.70 -12.80
C ALA A 178 -17.05 -14.24 -13.04
N VAL A 179 -17.97 -13.26 -12.89
CA VAL A 179 -17.61 -11.83 -12.97
C VAL A 179 -16.64 -11.43 -11.87
N SER A 180 -16.86 -11.87 -10.63
CA SER A 180 -15.93 -11.59 -9.52
C SER A 180 -14.56 -12.27 -9.67
N LEU A 181 -14.50 -13.45 -10.30
CA LEU A 181 -13.25 -14.12 -10.65
C LEU A 181 -12.47 -13.31 -11.71
N ALA A 182 -13.15 -12.80 -12.74
CA ALA A 182 -12.53 -11.93 -13.74
C ALA A 182 -11.97 -10.64 -13.12
N ALA A 183 -12.70 -10.01 -12.20
CA ALA A 183 -12.22 -8.85 -11.45
C ALA A 183 -11.00 -9.19 -10.58
N SER A 184 -10.98 -10.37 -9.96
CA SER A 184 -9.84 -10.88 -9.18
C SER A 184 -8.60 -11.06 -10.02
N LEU A 185 -8.72 -11.65 -11.21
CA LEU A 185 -7.62 -11.82 -12.16
C LEU A 185 -7.07 -10.47 -12.63
N ALA A 186 -7.95 -9.51 -12.93
CA ALA A 186 -7.54 -8.15 -13.30
C ALA A 186 -6.79 -7.44 -12.16
N GLN A 187 -7.24 -7.59 -10.91
CA GLN A 187 -6.54 -7.06 -9.74
C GLN A 187 -5.17 -7.73 -9.57
N LEU A 188 -5.09 -9.05 -9.74
CA LEU A 188 -3.84 -9.82 -9.63
C LEU A 188 -2.81 -9.41 -10.70
N ALA A 189 -3.27 -9.25 -11.94
CA ALA A 189 -2.46 -8.75 -13.05
C ALA A 189 -2.00 -7.30 -12.82
N GLY A 190 -2.77 -6.51 -12.07
CA GLY A 190 -2.40 -5.16 -11.66
C GLY A 190 -1.30 -5.10 -10.60
N ILE A 191 -1.18 -6.11 -9.73
CA ILE A 191 -0.21 -6.15 -8.62
C ILE A 191 1.15 -6.71 -9.06
N GLY A 192 1.18 -7.72 -9.94
CA GLY A 192 2.43 -8.35 -10.41
C GLY A 192 3.18 -7.58 -11.50
N GLY A 193 2.60 -6.51 -12.04
CA GLY A 193 3.22 -5.65 -13.04
C GLY A 193 4.03 -4.53 -12.41
N SER A 194 5.32 -4.78 -12.15
CA SER A 194 6.33 -3.75 -11.82
C SER A 194 6.08 -2.45 -12.62
N GLY A 195 5.58 -1.42 -11.95
CA GLY A 195 5.52 -0.06 -12.50
C GLY A 195 4.39 0.27 -13.47
N GLY A 196 3.41 -0.60 -13.68
CA GLY A 196 2.25 -0.25 -14.50
C GLY A 196 1.54 -1.44 -15.13
N GLY A 197 0.44 -1.88 -14.53
CA GLY A 197 -0.58 -2.65 -15.25
C GLY A 197 -1.13 -1.88 -16.47
N PRO A 198 -2.23 -2.32 -17.12
CA PRO A 198 -2.86 -1.59 -18.23
C PRO A 198 -3.13 -0.10 -17.90
N LEU A 199 -3.37 0.22 -16.64
CA LEU A 199 -3.52 1.59 -16.12
C LEU A 199 -2.22 2.40 -16.15
N GLY A 200 -1.05 1.79 -16.02
CA GLY A 200 0.24 2.48 -16.12
C GLY A 200 0.54 2.97 -17.54
N GLY A 201 0.14 2.19 -18.55
CA GLY A 201 0.18 2.62 -19.96
C GLY A 201 -0.74 3.81 -20.23
N VAL A 202 -1.96 3.77 -19.71
CA VAL A 202 -2.93 4.88 -19.78
C VAL A 202 -2.43 6.10 -19.01
N ARG A 203 -1.90 5.92 -17.79
CA ARG A 203 -1.29 6.98 -16.97
C ARG A 203 -0.17 7.70 -17.72
N LYS A 204 0.72 6.95 -18.37
CA LYS A 204 1.84 7.50 -19.15
C LYS A 204 1.35 8.20 -20.43
N ALA A 205 0.34 7.64 -21.12
CA ALA A 205 -0.26 8.25 -22.30
C ALA A 205 -1.01 9.55 -21.98
N LEU A 206 -1.66 9.62 -20.82
CA LEU A 206 -2.40 10.80 -20.34
C LEU A 206 -1.53 11.79 -19.57
N GLY A 207 -0.24 11.49 -19.36
CA GLY A 207 0.70 12.33 -18.62
C GLY A 207 0.28 12.56 -17.16
N LEU A 208 -0.35 11.56 -16.53
CA LEU A 208 -0.80 11.60 -15.14
C LEU A 208 0.30 11.07 -14.23
N ASP A 209 0.39 11.61 -13.01
CA ASP A 209 1.34 11.12 -12.01
C ASP A 209 0.71 10.00 -11.15
N GLU A 210 -0.61 10.07 -10.97
CA GLU A 210 -1.40 9.12 -10.19
C GLU A 210 -2.64 8.71 -10.99
N LEU A 211 -2.85 7.40 -11.11
CA LEU A 211 -4.08 6.84 -11.67
C LEU A 211 -4.37 5.54 -10.92
N SER A 212 -5.42 5.54 -10.12
CA SER A 212 -5.78 4.40 -9.27
C SER A 212 -7.29 4.16 -9.26
N LEU A 213 -7.69 2.89 -9.16
CA LEU A 213 -9.07 2.52 -8.91
C LEU A 213 -9.25 2.19 -7.43
N GLY A 214 -10.14 2.93 -6.75
CA GLY A 214 -10.52 2.72 -5.37
C GLY A 214 -11.85 1.99 -5.26
N GLY A 215 -11.83 0.69 -4.96
CA GLY A 215 -13.02 -0.05 -4.53
C GLY A 215 -13.14 -0.02 -3.01
N GLY A 216 -14.26 0.47 -2.47
CA GLY A 216 -14.58 0.32 -1.06
C GLY A 216 -14.94 -1.14 -0.77
N SER A 217 -14.41 -1.69 0.31
CA SER A 217 -14.48 -3.10 0.74
C SER A 217 -15.87 -3.56 1.19
N SER A 218 -16.95 -2.89 0.78
CA SER A 218 -18.34 -3.18 1.15
C SER A 218 -19.23 -3.26 -0.09
N THR A 219 -20.24 -4.14 -0.06
CA THR A 219 -21.26 -4.36 -1.10
C THR A 219 -22.09 -3.12 -1.47
N SER A 220 -21.94 -2.02 -0.73
CA SER A 220 -22.60 -0.73 -0.93
C SER A 220 -21.66 0.40 -1.37
N SER A 221 -20.35 0.15 -1.45
CA SER A 221 -19.36 1.17 -1.84
C SER A 221 -19.11 1.11 -3.33
N SER A 222 -19.57 2.13 -4.06
CA SER A 222 -19.32 2.25 -5.49
C SER A 222 -17.82 2.25 -5.79
N PRO A 223 -17.37 1.56 -6.86
CA PRO A 223 -16.00 1.71 -7.32
C PRO A 223 -15.73 3.18 -7.65
N THR A 224 -14.58 3.70 -7.29
CA THR A 224 -14.16 5.07 -7.61
C THR A 224 -12.89 5.03 -8.45
N VAL A 225 -12.76 5.94 -9.41
CA VAL A 225 -11.58 6.14 -10.24
C VAL A 225 -10.94 7.44 -9.78
N ASN A 226 -9.66 7.40 -9.44
CA ASN A 226 -8.89 8.56 -9.02
C ASN A 226 -7.80 8.84 -10.06
N ALA A 227 -7.69 10.08 -10.50
CA ALA A 227 -6.66 10.57 -11.40
C ALA A 227 -6.04 11.83 -10.81
N GLY A 228 -4.71 11.95 -10.85
CA GLY A 228 -4.02 13.09 -10.28
C GLY A 228 -2.71 13.42 -10.98
N ARG A 229 -2.34 14.70 -10.94
CA ARG A 229 -1.12 15.23 -11.52
C ARG A 229 -0.58 16.40 -10.71
N TYR A 230 0.73 16.50 -10.61
CA TYR A 230 1.44 17.67 -10.16
C TYR A 230 1.60 18.65 -11.33
N VAL A 231 0.94 19.79 -11.20
CA VAL A 231 1.06 20.87 -12.20
C VAL A 231 2.26 21.77 -11.91
N ALA A 232 2.70 21.81 -10.65
CA ALA A 232 3.88 22.52 -10.20
C ALA A 232 4.43 21.89 -8.90
N PRO A 233 5.69 22.18 -8.50
CA PRO A 233 6.21 21.75 -7.21
C PRO A 233 5.31 22.22 -6.06
N GLY A 234 4.78 21.27 -5.30
CA GLY A 234 3.85 21.55 -4.19
C GLY A 234 2.42 21.92 -4.60
N VAL A 235 2.04 21.77 -5.87
CA VAL A 235 0.66 21.95 -6.35
C VAL A 235 0.16 20.66 -6.97
N TYR A 236 -0.70 19.95 -6.24
CA TYR A 236 -1.37 18.73 -6.68
C TYR A 236 -2.79 19.04 -7.13
N VAL A 237 -3.18 18.50 -8.28
CA VAL A 237 -4.56 18.51 -8.75
C VAL A 237 -5.00 17.07 -8.95
N GLY A 238 -6.10 16.69 -8.31
CA GLY A 238 -6.70 15.37 -8.42
C GLY A 238 -8.20 15.45 -8.71
N ALA A 239 -8.71 14.44 -9.40
CA ALA A 239 -10.13 14.21 -9.61
C ALA A 239 -10.45 12.76 -9.24
N SER A 240 -11.59 12.58 -8.60
CA SER A 240 -12.14 11.28 -8.23
C SER A 240 -13.55 11.19 -8.77
N GLN A 241 -13.89 10.08 -9.41
CA GLN A 241 -15.22 9.85 -9.97
C GLN A 241 -15.73 8.48 -9.56
N SER A 242 -16.97 8.42 -9.08
CA SER A 242 -17.66 7.15 -8.87
C SER A 242 -17.98 6.48 -10.21
N ALA A 243 -17.65 5.19 -10.35
CA ALA A 243 -17.93 4.36 -11.51
C ALA A 243 -19.44 4.13 -11.72
N THR A 244 -20.28 4.43 -10.73
CA THR A 244 -21.75 4.45 -10.88
C THR A 244 -22.27 5.77 -11.46
N GLY A 245 -21.38 6.68 -11.86
CA GLY A 245 -21.72 7.99 -12.45
C GLY A 245 -22.27 9.02 -11.44
N GLN A 246 -22.45 8.62 -10.18
CA GLN A 246 -22.99 9.46 -9.12
C GLN A 246 -21.88 9.88 -8.15
N GLY A 247 -21.45 11.13 -8.24
CA GLY A 247 -20.44 11.73 -7.37
C GLY A 247 -19.09 11.89 -8.07
N SER A 248 -18.78 13.14 -8.40
CA SER A 248 -17.45 13.55 -8.88
C SER A 248 -16.87 14.52 -7.87
N THR A 249 -15.63 14.30 -7.44
CA THR A 249 -14.92 15.20 -6.53
C THR A 249 -13.58 15.63 -7.11
N ALA A 250 -13.35 16.93 -7.22
CA ALA A 250 -12.04 17.49 -7.48
C ALA A 250 -11.35 17.84 -6.16
N LYS A 251 -10.05 17.59 -6.07
CA LYS A 251 -9.19 17.99 -4.95
C LYS A 251 -8.01 18.79 -5.51
N VAL A 252 -7.73 19.94 -4.90
CA VAL A 252 -6.46 20.65 -5.11
C VAL A 252 -5.75 20.74 -3.77
N GLU A 253 -4.46 20.39 -3.75
CA GLU A 253 -3.61 20.55 -2.57
C GLU A 253 -2.44 21.46 -2.93
N ILE A 254 -2.28 22.53 -2.18
CA ILE A 254 -1.23 23.53 -2.37
C ILE A 254 -0.40 23.60 -1.10
N ASN A 255 0.91 23.45 -1.23
CA ASN A 255 1.86 23.73 -0.16
C ASN A 255 2.15 25.23 -0.15
N LEU A 256 1.60 25.99 0.81
CA LEU A 256 1.82 27.44 0.89
C LEU A 256 3.15 27.78 1.56
N TYR A 257 3.55 27.02 2.59
CA TYR A 257 4.77 27.28 3.35
C TYR A 257 5.29 26.02 4.07
N LYS A 258 6.49 26.07 4.69
CA LYS A 258 7.04 24.96 5.49
C LYS A 258 6.04 24.56 6.59
N GLY A 259 5.41 23.41 6.41
CA GLY A 259 4.38 22.88 7.30
C GLY A 259 2.96 23.32 6.97
N LEU A 260 2.72 24.38 6.17
CA LEU A 260 1.37 24.88 5.87
C LEU A 260 0.87 24.38 4.51
N LYS A 261 -0.22 23.62 4.53
CA LYS A 261 -0.92 23.09 3.35
C LYS A 261 -2.34 23.62 3.28
N LEU A 262 -2.80 23.94 2.08
CA LEU A 262 -4.19 24.25 1.76
C LEU A 262 -4.75 23.10 0.94
N ASP A 263 -5.79 22.47 1.48
CA ASP A 263 -6.58 21.47 0.81
C ASP A 263 -7.90 22.13 0.37
N THR A 264 -8.21 22.10 -0.91
CA THR A 264 -9.55 22.40 -1.41
C THR A 264 -10.14 21.13 -2.00
N LYS A 265 -11.38 20.83 -1.65
CA LYS A 265 -12.14 19.71 -2.20
C LYS A 265 -13.50 20.24 -2.62
N VAL A 266 -13.89 19.94 -3.85
CA VAL A 266 -15.18 20.29 -4.43
C VAL A 266 -15.81 19.00 -4.91
N GLY A 267 -17.07 18.75 -4.57
CA GLY A 267 -17.73 17.49 -4.87
C GLY A 267 -19.21 17.65 -5.13
N THR A 268 -19.71 16.94 -6.15
CA THR A 268 -21.14 16.81 -6.38
C THR A 268 -21.68 15.70 -5.46
N GLY A 269 -22.35 16.09 -4.38
CA GLY A 269 -23.00 15.17 -3.45
C GLY A 269 -24.17 14.46 -4.13
N GLY A 270 -24.03 13.17 -4.44
CA GLY A 270 -25.12 12.36 -4.98
C GLY A 270 -26.06 11.88 -3.87
N GLY A 271 -27.02 12.73 -3.45
CA GLY A 271 -28.09 12.34 -2.55
C GLY A 271 -28.87 13.55 -2.02
N ALA A 272 -30.19 13.56 -2.22
CA ALA A 272 -31.10 14.58 -1.68
C ALA A 272 -30.99 14.61 -0.14
N GLY A 273 -30.36 15.67 0.39
CA GLY A 273 -30.08 15.85 1.83
C GLY A 273 -28.59 15.87 2.21
N SER A 274 -27.66 15.76 1.25
CA SER A 274 -26.22 15.73 1.53
C SER A 274 -25.57 17.11 1.34
N ASN A 275 -24.83 17.58 2.36
CA ASN A 275 -24.08 18.84 2.35
C ASN A 275 -23.26 18.97 1.06
N ASN A 276 -23.37 20.12 0.37
CA ASN A 276 -22.54 20.45 -0.79
C ASN A 276 -21.08 20.10 -0.46
N GLY A 277 -20.48 19.20 -1.24
CA GLY A 277 -19.19 18.55 -0.96
C GLY A 277 -17.97 19.47 -1.13
N GLU A 278 -18.16 20.76 -0.86
CA GLU A 278 -17.17 21.82 -0.91
C GLU A 278 -16.57 21.99 0.48
N SER A 279 -15.27 21.73 0.60
CA SER A 279 -14.54 21.98 1.83
C SER A 279 -13.19 22.59 1.49
N ILE A 280 -12.84 23.62 2.26
CA ILE A 280 -11.54 24.27 2.22
C ILE A 280 -10.94 24.05 3.60
N GLY A 281 -9.77 23.42 3.65
CA GLY A 281 -9.07 23.09 4.88
C GLY A 281 -7.63 23.59 4.83
N LEU A 282 -7.13 24.05 5.98
CA LEU A 282 -5.73 24.37 6.19
C LEU A 282 -5.15 23.33 7.14
N LYS A 283 -4.04 22.71 6.77
CA LYS A 283 -3.29 21.78 7.62
C LYS A 283 -1.93 22.36 7.93
N TYR A 284 -1.56 22.34 9.21
CA TYR A 284 -0.23 22.73 9.66
C TYR A 284 0.48 21.52 10.26
N GLN A 285 1.61 21.14 9.68
CA GLN A 285 2.44 20.01 10.13
C GLN A 285 3.72 20.57 10.75
N PHE A 286 3.94 20.26 12.03
CA PHE A 286 5.18 20.58 12.72
C PHE A 286 6.26 19.61 12.26
N ASN A 287 7.30 20.15 11.63
CA ASN A 287 8.53 19.41 11.40
C ASN A 287 9.39 19.62 12.65
N TYR A 288 9.60 18.55 13.43
CA TYR A 288 10.64 18.52 14.47
C TYR A 288 11.96 18.07 13.84
#